data_AF-A0A094IRM8-F1
#
_entry.id   AF-A0A094IRM8-F1
#
_cell.length_a   1.000
_cell.length_b   1.000
_cell.length_c   1.000
_cell.angle_alpha   90.00
_cell.angle_beta   90.00
_cell.angle_gamma   90.00
#
_symmetry.space_group_name_H-M   'P 1'
#
loop_
_entity.id
_entity.type
_entity.pdbx_description
1 polymer ?
#
loop_
_entity_poly.entity_id
_entity_poly.type
_entity_poly.pdbx_seq_one_letter_code
_entity_poly.pdbx_strand_id
1 'polypeptide(L)'
;MTEATRECALYEPLLSGALDNELTQQQQQLLQQHLQRCEYCSAKLAQLEQQSAALRAAQQTMPEPTMPHLQTTTTPVWQWLGWLLMLVGLLVIGGWAAYQYVQDASLPIWLKLAVGAVYLGLTVLFIGVAWQRKQQAKTDRYKKVQL
;
A
#
# COMPACT_ATOMS: atom_id res chain seq x y z
N MET A 1 43.59 -18.01 5.46
CA MET A 1 42.47 -17.82 4.49
C MET A 1 43.02 -18.20 3.13
N THR A 2 42.62 -19.35 2.59
CA THR A 2 43.21 -19.97 1.39
C THR A 2 42.63 -19.36 0.10
N GLU A 3 43.45 -19.20 -0.94
CA GLU A 3 43.11 -18.61 -2.25
C GLU A 3 41.80 -19.15 -2.85
N ALA A 4 41.51 -20.44 -2.65
CA ALA A 4 40.29 -21.11 -3.10
C ALA A 4 38.99 -20.42 -2.64
N THR A 5 38.99 -19.77 -1.47
CA THR A 5 37.80 -19.09 -0.94
C THR A 5 37.47 -17.77 -1.63
N ARG A 6 38.47 -17.08 -2.22
CA ARG A 6 38.24 -15.83 -2.96
C ARG A 6 37.67 -16.08 -4.35
N GLU A 7 38.10 -17.14 -5.02
CA GLU A 7 37.58 -17.52 -6.33
C GLU A 7 36.12 -18.01 -6.24
N CYS A 8 35.75 -18.72 -5.17
CA CYS A 8 34.38 -19.18 -4.95
C CYS A 8 33.37 -18.03 -4.76
N ALA A 9 33.81 -16.88 -4.21
CA ALA A 9 32.94 -15.72 -4.00
C ALA A 9 32.36 -15.16 -5.32
N LEU A 10 33.07 -15.31 -6.43
CA LEU A 10 32.60 -14.88 -7.76
C LEU A 10 31.45 -15.75 -8.29
N TYR A 11 31.35 -16.99 -7.82
CA TYR A 11 30.32 -17.94 -8.27
C TYR A 11 29.08 -17.94 -7.37
N GLU A 12 29.09 -17.28 -6.22
CA GLU A 12 27.92 -17.22 -5.32
C GLU A 12 26.66 -16.64 -5.98
N PRO A 13 26.73 -15.52 -6.74
CA PRO A 13 25.56 -15.00 -7.45
C PRO A 13 25.07 -15.98 -8.53
N LEU A 14 25.99 -16.71 -9.17
CA LEU A 14 25.66 -17.68 -10.21
C LEU A 14 24.94 -18.90 -9.64
N LEU A 15 25.25 -19.31 -8.41
CA LEU A 15 24.55 -20.40 -7.73
C LEU A 15 23.08 -20.08 -7.47
N SER A 16 22.77 -18.86 -7.00
CA SER A 16 21.37 -18.43 -6.81
C SER A 16 20.66 -18.28 -8.16
N GLY A 17 21.32 -17.65 -9.15
CA GLY A 17 20.75 -17.52 -10.49
C GLY A 17 20.47 -18.86 -11.17
N ALA A 18 21.27 -19.89 -10.89
CA ALA A 18 21.03 -21.25 -11.40
C ALA A 18 19.72 -21.84 -10.84
N LEU A 19 19.45 -21.60 -9.55
CA LEU A 19 18.25 -22.10 -8.87
C LEU A 19 16.95 -21.47 -9.39
N ASP A 20 17.04 -20.19 -9.75
CA ASP A 20 15.92 -19.40 -10.29
C ASP A 20 15.79 -19.50 -11.81
N ASN A 21 16.70 -20.24 -12.47
CA ASN A 21 16.76 -20.39 -13.93
C ASN A 21 16.99 -19.06 -14.70
N GLU A 22 17.74 -18.15 -14.07
CA GLU A 22 18.06 -16.79 -14.55
C GLU A 22 19.46 -16.70 -15.20
N LEU A 23 20.18 -17.82 -15.33
CA LEU A 23 21.51 -17.84 -15.95
C LEU A 23 21.43 -17.83 -17.48
N THR A 24 22.30 -17.03 -18.09
CA THR A 24 22.59 -17.15 -19.52
C THR A 24 23.35 -18.46 -19.82
N GLN A 25 23.29 -18.93 -21.07
CA GLN A 25 24.01 -20.15 -21.48
C GLN A 25 25.52 -20.08 -21.18
N GLN A 26 26.15 -18.92 -21.36
CA GLN A 26 27.57 -18.72 -21.06
C GLN A 26 27.88 -18.85 -19.56
N GLN A 27 27.05 -18.26 -18.71
CA GLN A 27 27.20 -18.35 -17.25
C GLN A 27 26.96 -19.77 -16.75
N GLN A 28 26.02 -20.49 -17.34
CA GLN A 28 25.73 -21.87 -16.98
C GLN A 28 26.91 -22.80 -17.30
N GLN A 29 27.54 -22.65 -18.46
CA GLN A 29 28.75 -23.41 -18.82
C GLN A 29 29.92 -23.09 -17.88
N LEU A 30 30.14 -21.80 -17.57
CA LEU A 30 31.17 -21.36 -16.62
C LEU A 30 30.97 -21.96 -15.22
N LEU A 31 29.72 -21.95 -14.74
CA LEU A 31 29.38 -22.52 -13.44
C LEU A 31 29.58 -24.04 -13.42
N GLN A 32 29.15 -24.75 -14.46
CA GLN A 32 29.35 -26.21 -14.56
C GLN A 32 30.82 -26.60 -14.53
N GLN A 33 31.68 -25.86 -15.24
CA GLN A 33 33.13 -26.12 -15.24
C GLN A 33 33.73 -25.91 -13.83
N HIS A 34 33.25 -24.91 -13.09
CA HIS A 34 33.69 -24.66 -11.72
C HIS A 34 33.20 -25.76 -10.75
N LEU A 35 31.94 -26.19 -10.88
CA LEU A 35 31.34 -27.25 -10.04
C LEU A 35 32.05 -28.60 -10.19
N GLN A 36 32.62 -28.91 -11.36
CA GLN A 36 33.43 -30.13 -11.55
C GLN A 36 34.75 -30.13 -10.76
N ARG A 37 35.22 -28.96 -10.33
CA ARG A 37 36.55 -28.77 -9.75
C ARG A 37 36.53 -28.29 -8.31
N CYS A 38 35.38 -27.84 -7.80
CA CYS A 38 35.23 -27.25 -6.48
C CYS A 38 34.13 -27.96 -5.67
N GLU A 39 34.54 -28.73 -4.65
CA GLU A 39 33.61 -29.42 -3.74
C GLU A 39 32.83 -28.45 -2.84
N TYR A 40 33.38 -27.27 -2.54
CA TYR A 40 32.69 -26.26 -1.72
C TYR A 40 31.44 -25.70 -2.43
N CYS A 41 31.59 -25.32 -3.70
CA CYS A 41 30.47 -24.74 -4.47
C CYS A 41 29.39 -25.78 -4.79
N SER A 42 29.76 -27.05 -5.01
CA SER A 42 28.77 -28.13 -5.21
C SER A 42 27.99 -28.44 -3.94
N ALA A 43 28.66 -28.49 -2.78
CA ALA A 43 27.99 -28.64 -1.49
C ALA A 43 27.04 -27.46 -1.19
N LYS A 44 27.45 -26.23 -1.52
CA LYS A 44 26.62 -25.03 -1.32
C LYS A 44 25.39 -25.02 -2.23
N LEU A 45 25.52 -25.44 -3.49
CA LEU A 45 24.37 -25.56 -4.41
C LEU A 45 23.34 -26.57 -3.88
N ALA A 46 23.80 -27.74 -3.45
CA ALA A 46 22.92 -28.78 -2.90
C ALA A 46 22.17 -28.29 -1.64
N GLN A 47 22.82 -27.49 -0.79
CA GLN A 47 22.18 -26.89 0.37
C GLN A 47 21.06 -25.90 -0.03
N LEU A 48 21.27 -25.06 -1.03
CA LEU A 48 20.28 -24.11 -1.54
C LEU A 48 19.09 -24.83 -2.20
N GLU A 49 19.36 -25.90 -2.96
CA GLU A 49 18.33 -26.76 -3.55
C GLU A 49 17.45 -27.40 -2.46
N GLN A 50 18.05 -27.91 -1.38
CA GLN A 50 17.30 -28.49 -0.26
C GLN A 50 16.41 -27.45 0.45
N GLN A 51 16.92 -26.24 0.69
CA GLN A 51 16.16 -25.16 1.32
C GLN A 51 14.99 -24.70 0.45
N SER A 52 15.21 -24.49 -0.85
CA SER A 52 14.14 -24.11 -1.77
C SER A 52 13.09 -25.20 -1.94
N ALA A 53 13.48 -26.47 -1.95
CA ALA A 53 12.55 -27.59 -1.96
C ALA A 53 11.66 -27.61 -0.70
N ALA A 54 12.26 -27.36 0.48
CA ALA A 54 11.51 -27.25 1.74
C ALA A 54 10.51 -26.08 1.73
N LEU A 55 10.91 -24.92 1.20
CA LEU A 55 10.02 -23.76 1.03
C LEU A 55 8.89 -24.04 0.04
N ARG A 56 9.18 -24.67 -1.11
CA ARG A 56 8.16 -25.06 -2.10
C ARG A 56 7.18 -26.07 -1.53
N ALA A 57 7.66 -27.06 -0.78
CA ALA A 57 6.80 -28.02 -0.08
C ALA A 57 5.92 -27.33 0.97
N ALA A 58 6.49 -26.42 1.77
CA ALA A 58 5.73 -25.62 2.72
C ALA A 58 4.65 -24.77 2.02
N GLN A 59 4.97 -24.15 0.88
CA GLN A 59 4.04 -23.36 0.09
C GLN A 59 2.91 -24.21 -0.52
N GLN A 60 3.16 -25.47 -0.88
CA GLN A 60 2.13 -26.40 -1.35
C GLN A 60 1.22 -26.91 -0.23
N THR A 61 1.73 -27.00 1.01
CA THR A 61 0.92 -27.34 2.19
C THR A 61 0.15 -26.15 2.76
N MET A 62 0.51 -24.92 2.37
CA MET A 62 -0.33 -23.78 2.67
C MET A 62 -1.60 -23.94 1.84
N PRO A 63 -2.79 -24.03 2.48
CA PRO A 63 -4.02 -23.91 1.72
C PRO A 63 -3.92 -22.61 0.93
N GLU A 64 -4.23 -22.69 -0.36
CA GLU A 64 -4.30 -21.54 -1.26
C GLU A 64 -4.91 -20.38 -0.45
N PRO A 65 -4.26 -19.20 -0.36
CA PRO A 65 -4.79 -18.10 0.40
C PRO A 65 -6.14 -17.81 -0.22
N THR A 66 -7.18 -18.33 0.42
CA THR A 66 -8.55 -18.18 -0.01
C THR A 66 -8.75 -16.71 0.26
N MET A 67 -8.50 -15.90 -0.78
CA MET A 67 -8.62 -14.46 -0.65
C MET A 67 -10.00 -14.27 -0.07
N PRO A 68 -10.12 -13.73 1.16
CA PRO A 68 -11.41 -13.53 1.73
C PRO A 68 -12.10 -12.64 0.73
N HIS A 69 -13.09 -13.18 0.02
CA HIS A 69 -13.93 -12.43 -0.89
C HIS A 69 -14.24 -11.15 -0.12
N LEU A 70 -13.69 -10.04 -0.58
CA LEU A 70 -13.89 -8.78 0.10
C LEU A 70 -15.37 -8.52 -0.08
N GLN A 71 -16.14 -8.91 0.94
CA GLN A 71 -17.57 -8.68 0.98
C GLN A 71 -17.71 -7.20 0.72
N THR A 72 -18.24 -6.87 -0.45
CA THR A 72 -18.57 -5.52 -0.81
C THR A 72 -19.69 -5.14 0.15
N THR A 73 -19.28 -4.64 1.32
CA THR A 73 -20.19 -4.29 2.39
C THR A 73 -21.01 -3.16 1.82
N THR A 74 -22.22 -3.50 1.39
CA THR A 74 -23.20 -2.53 0.91
C THR A 74 -23.43 -1.61 2.08
N THR A 75 -22.91 -0.38 1.98
CA THR A 75 -23.08 0.62 3.04
C THR A 75 -24.58 0.77 3.28
N PRO A 76 -25.07 0.50 4.50
CA PRO A 76 -26.50 0.52 4.76
C PRO A 76 -27.06 1.91 4.45
N VAL A 77 -28.23 1.96 3.81
CA VAL A 77 -28.92 3.21 3.44
C VAL A 77 -29.11 4.15 4.65
N TRP A 78 -29.18 3.57 5.86
CA TRP A 78 -29.24 4.31 7.12
C TRP A 78 -28.02 5.21 7.39
N GLN A 79 -26.82 4.81 6.97
CA GLN A 79 -25.63 5.67 7.10
C GLN A 79 -25.80 6.95 6.28
N TRP A 80 -26.37 6.86 5.07
CA TRP A 80 -26.58 8.03 4.22
C TRP A 80 -27.63 8.98 4.79
N LEU A 81 -28.70 8.43 5.38
CA LEU A 81 -29.72 9.21 6.07
C LEU A 81 -29.16 9.93 7.31
N GLY A 82 -28.30 9.26 8.08
CA GLY A 82 -27.61 9.85 9.23
C GLY A 82 -26.73 11.04 8.85
N TRP A 83 -25.93 10.90 7.79
CA TRP A 83 -25.13 12.00 7.25
C TRP A 83 -25.99 13.18 6.79
N LEU A 84 -27.11 12.92 6.11
CA LEU A 84 -28.00 13.96 5.62
C LEU A 84 -28.63 14.75 6.78
N LEU A 85 -29.16 14.04 7.80
CA LEU A 85 -29.75 14.67 8.98
C LEU A 85 -28.71 15.49 9.76
N MET A 86 -27.49 14.97 9.92
CA MET A 86 -26.39 15.67 10.59
C MET A 86 -25.99 16.95 9.82
N LEU A 87 -25.87 16.87 8.50
CA LEU A 87 -25.46 18.01 7.66
C LEU A 87 -26.54 19.10 7.67
N VAL A 88 -27.82 18.73 7.57
CA VAL A 88 -28.95 19.66 7.69
C VAL A 88 -28.98 20.31 9.07
N GLY A 89 -28.85 19.53 10.16
CA GLY A 89 -28.81 20.06 11.52
C GLY A 89 -27.65 21.04 11.73
N LEU A 90 -26.46 20.71 11.23
CA LEU A 90 -25.28 21.59 11.29
C LEU A 90 -25.53 22.91 10.55
N LEU A 91 -26.16 22.86 9.37
CA LEU A 91 -26.48 24.06 8.59
C LEU A 91 -27.51 24.96 9.28
N VAL A 92 -28.53 24.36 9.91
CA VAL A 92 -29.55 25.13 10.65
C VAL A 92 -28.93 25.82 11.85
N ILE A 93 -28.17 25.08 12.68
CA ILE A 93 -27.52 25.63 13.88
C ILE A 93 -26.46 26.66 13.49
N GLY A 94 -25.60 26.34 12.52
CA GLY A 94 -24.56 27.24 12.04
C GLY A 94 -25.13 28.51 11.41
N GLY A 95 -26.18 28.38 10.59
CA GLY A 95 -26.87 29.52 9.98
C GLY A 95 -27.57 30.40 11.00
N TRP A 96 -28.24 29.80 11.99
CA TRP A 96 -28.86 30.54 13.09
C TRP A 96 -27.82 31.27 13.96
N ALA A 97 -26.73 30.61 14.32
CA ALA A 97 -25.64 31.22 15.08
C ALA A 97 -24.98 32.36 14.29
N ALA A 98 -24.76 32.19 12.98
CA ALA A 98 -24.23 33.24 12.12
C ALA A 98 -25.20 34.43 12.00
N TYR A 99 -26.51 34.17 11.89
CA TYR A 99 -27.53 35.22 11.86
C TYR A 99 -27.50 36.07 13.14
N GLN A 100 -27.47 35.41 14.31
CA GLN A 100 -27.37 36.11 15.61
C GLN A 100 -26.06 36.90 15.72
N TYR A 101 -24.95 36.32 15.29
CA TYR A 101 -23.62 36.96 15.29
C TYR A 101 -23.56 38.22 14.42
N VAL A 102 -24.24 38.21 13.27
CA VAL A 102 -24.32 39.39 12.38
C VAL A 102 -25.17 40.49 13.01
N GLN A 103 -26.30 40.14 13.61
CA GLN A 103 -27.26 41.06 14.23
C GLN A 103 -26.74 41.69 15.54
N ASP A 104 -25.78 41.05 16.21
CA ASP A 104 -25.23 41.56 17.46
C ASP A 104 -24.37 42.82 17.23
N ALA A 105 -24.87 43.99 17.64
CA ALA A 105 -24.20 45.28 17.50
C ALA A 105 -23.10 45.50 18.55
N SER A 106 -22.97 44.63 19.54
CA SER A 106 -21.97 44.76 20.61
C SER A 106 -20.53 44.43 20.15
N LEU A 107 -20.40 43.72 19.03
CA LEU A 107 -19.10 43.25 18.54
C LEU A 107 -18.49 44.21 17.50
N PRO A 108 -17.22 44.61 17.67
CA PRO A 108 -16.53 45.45 16.69
C PRO A 108 -16.36 44.71 15.36
N ILE A 109 -16.47 45.43 14.24
CA ILE A 109 -16.54 44.85 12.91
C ILE A 109 -15.27 44.07 12.50
N TRP A 110 -14.10 44.48 13.00
CA TRP A 110 -12.83 43.77 12.77
C TRP A 110 -12.84 42.35 13.33
N LEU A 111 -13.46 42.15 14.50
CA LEU A 111 -13.62 40.82 15.11
C LEU A 111 -14.59 39.97 14.29
N LYS A 112 -15.67 40.57 13.76
CA LYS A 112 -16.59 39.90 12.82
C LYS A 112 -15.86 39.38 11.58
N LEU A 113 -14.99 40.21 10.99
CA LEU A 113 -14.18 39.83 9.83
C LEU A 113 -13.14 38.75 10.16
N ALA A 114 -12.43 38.89 11.28
CA ALA A 114 -11.41 37.91 11.70
C ALA A 114 -12.00 36.52 11.93
N VAL A 115 -13.12 36.46 12.67
CA VAL A 115 -13.84 35.20 12.93
C VAL A 115 -14.41 34.64 11.62
N GLY A 116 -15.02 35.49 10.80
CA GLY A 116 -15.54 35.09 9.48
C GLY A 116 -14.46 34.49 8.57
N ALA A 117 -13.27 35.08 8.53
CA ALA A 117 -12.15 34.58 7.74
C ALA A 117 -11.68 33.18 8.19
N VAL A 118 -11.66 32.92 9.50
CA VAL A 118 -11.31 31.59 10.05
C VAL A 118 -12.34 30.54 9.64
N TYR A 119 -13.63 30.82 9.84
CA TYR A 119 -14.70 29.89 9.44
C TYR A 119 -14.73 29.67 7.93
N LEU A 120 -14.54 30.73 7.14
CA LEU A 120 -14.48 30.64 5.68
C LEU A 120 -13.26 29.80 5.24
N GLY A 121 -12.09 30.03 5.82
CA GLY A 121 -10.89 29.22 5.54
C GLY A 121 -11.10 27.73 5.85
N LEU A 122 -11.69 27.42 7.00
CA LEU A 122 -12.00 26.04 7.40
C LEU A 122 -13.01 25.38 6.47
N THR A 123 -14.08 26.09 6.10
CA THR A 123 -15.09 25.56 5.17
C THR A 123 -14.52 25.30 3.78
N VAL A 124 -13.69 26.21 3.25
CA VAL A 124 -13.00 26.02 1.96
C VAL A 124 -12.06 24.81 2.01
N LEU A 125 -11.25 24.68 3.07
CA LEU A 125 -10.36 23.52 3.25
C LEU A 125 -11.14 22.21 3.33
N PHE A 126 -12.22 22.20 4.12
CA PHE A 126 -13.06 21.01 4.29
C PHE A 126 -13.72 20.58 2.97
N ILE A 127 -14.24 21.54 2.20
CA ILE A 127 -14.82 21.28 0.87
C ILE A 127 -13.74 20.75 -0.07
N GLY A 128 -12.53 21.34 -0.07
CA GLY A 128 -11.41 20.87 -0.89
C GLY A 128 -11.04 19.41 -0.62
N VAL A 129 -10.90 19.03 0.66
CA VAL A 129 -10.60 17.64 1.07
C VAL A 129 -11.75 16.70 0.71
N ALA A 130 -13.00 17.09 0.96
CA ALA A 130 -14.16 16.28 0.62
C ALA A 130 -14.25 16.04 -0.90
N TRP A 131 -13.93 17.05 -1.70
CA TRP A 131 -13.95 16.93 -3.16
C TRP A 131 -12.81 16.05 -3.67
N GLN A 132 -11.61 16.20 -3.10
CA GLN A 132 -10.46 15.34 -3.40
C GLN A 132 -10.76 13.87 -3.06
N ARG A 133 -11.35 13.59 -1.89
CA ARG A 133 -11.76 12.23 -1.51
C ARG A 133 -12.80 11.67 -2.47
N LYS A 134 -13.79 12.46 -2.89
CA LYS A 134 -14.79 12.04 -3.87
C LYS A 134 -14.16 11.72 -5.23
N GLN A 135 -13.16 12.50 -5.66
CA GLN A 135 -12.44 12.26 -6.91
C GLN A 135 -11.60 10.98 -6.82
N GLN A 136 -10.87 10.76 -5.72
CA GLN A 136 -10.08 9.55 -5.49
C GLN A 136 -10.96 8.29 -5.46
N ALA A 137 -12.15 8.34 -4.84
CA ALA A 137 -13.10 7.25 -4.84
C ALA A 137 -13.63 6.90 -6.25
N LYS A 138 -13.68 7.87 -7.16
CA LYS A 138 -14.07 7.66 -8.57
C LYS A 138 -12.92 7.11 -9.42
N THR A 139 -11.69 7.51 -9.12
CA THR A 139 -10.48 7.16 -9.90
C THR A 139 -9.77 5.92 -9.36
N ASP A 140 -10.39 5.16 -8.45
CA ASP A 140 -9.83 3.91 -7.96
C ASP A 140 -9.74 2.87 -9.09
N ARG A 141 -8.53 2.77 -9.65
CA ARG A 141 -8.15 1.92 -10.79
C ARG A 141 -8.15 0.44 -10.41
N TYR A 142 -8.09 0.10 -9.12
CA TYR A 142 -8.07 -1.28 -8.64
C TYR A 142 -9.47 -1.90 -8.54
N LYS A 143 -10.54 -1.08 -8.61
CA LYS A 143 -11.93 -1.58 -8.61
C LYS A 143 -12.28 -2.47 -9.83
N LYS A 144 -11.45 -2.46 -10.88
CA LYS A 144 -11.71 -3.18 -12.14
C LYS A 144 -10.85 -4.43 -12.34
N VAL A 145 -9.94 -4.72 -11.42
CA VAL A 145 -9.08 -5.91 -11.53
C VAL A 145 -9.76 -7.02 -10.75
N GLN A 146 -10.48 -7.89 -11.47
CA GLN A 146 -10.94 -9.16 -10.95
C GLN A 146 -9.70 -10.05 -10.83
N LEU A 147 -9.35 -10.43 -9.60
CA LEU A 147 -8.39 -11.49 -9.33
C LEU A 147 -9.11 -12.84 -9.41
#